data_AF-A0A1V4S9Z6-F1
#
_entry.id   AF-A0A1V4S9Z6-F1
#
_cell.length_a   1.000
_cell.length_b   1.000
_cell.length_c   1.000
_cell.angle_alpha   90.00
_cell.angle_beta   90.00
_cell.angle_gamma   90.00
#
_symmetry.space_group_name_H-M   'P 1'
#
loop_
_entity.id
_entity.type
_entity.pdbx_description
1 polymer ?
#
loop_
_entity_poly.entity_id
_entity_poly.type
_entity_poly.pdbx_seq_one_letter_code
_entity_poly.pdbx_strand_id
1 'polypeptide(L)'
;MRKTGLSILSEEPITVYYENEIVGEYVADIVVEGKVILELKAVKELTEIHEVQLVNYLKATGIEVGLLLNFGHSVQIKRKVFDKIKP
;
A
#
# COMPACT_ATOMS: atom_id res chain seq x y z
N MET A 1 8.15 6.16 15.05
CA MET A 1 7.71 6.93 13.87
C MET A 1 7.11 8.31 14.17
N ARG A 2 6.57 8.62 15.37
CA ARG A 2 5.95 9.95 15.67
C ARG A 2 6.90 11.15 15.88
N LYS A 3 8.22 10.99 15.69
CA LYS A 3 9.22 12.01 16.06
C LYS A 3 9.54 13.03 14.96
N THR A 4 8.97 12.87 13.76
CA THR A 4 9.41 13.60 12.56
C THR A 4 8.40 14.63 12.04
N GLY A 5 7.32 14.92 12.76
CA GLY A 5 6.32 15.93 12.35
C GLY A 5 5.47 15.53 11.14
N LEU A 6 5.56 14.27 10.70
CA LEU A 6 4.75 13.72 9.60
C LEU A 6 3.38 13.27 10.13
N SER A 7 2.34 13.53 9.34
CA SER A 7 1.03 12.91 9.43
C SER A 7 1.13 11.44 9.05
N ILE A 8 0.73 10.58 9.98
CA ILE A 8 0.78 9.13 9.85
C ILE A 8 -0.57 8.58 10.31
N LEU A 9 -1.29 7.96 9.40
CA LEU A 9 -2.48 7.16 9.69
C LEU A 9 -2.05 5.70 9.75
N SER A 10 -2.57 4.96 10.71
CA SER A 10 -2.31 3.53 10.86
C SER A 10 -3.64 2.78 10.86
N GLU A 11 -3.64 1.59 10.26
CA GLU A 11 -4.85 0.79 10.09
C GLU A 11 -5.96 1.58 9.37
N GLU A 12 -5.59 2.24 8.27
CA GLU A 12 -6.49 3.10 7.50
C GLU A 12 -7.38 2.25 6.57
N PRO A 13 -8.72 2.32 6.69
CA PRO A 13 -9.63 1.66 5.76
C PRO A 13 -9.51 2.24 4.34
N ILE A 14 -9.49 1.36 3.36
CA ILE A 14 -9.45 1.66 1.93
C ILE A 14 -10.59 0.90 1.27
N THR A 15 -11.54 1.65 0.71
CA THR A 15 -12.55 1.09 -0.19
C THR A 15 -11.86 0.65 -1.48
N VAL A 16 -11.98 -0.62 -1.83
CA VAL A 16 -11.37 -1.19 -3.03
C VAL A 16 -12.38 -1.16 -4.17
N TYR A 17 -11.96 -0.60 -5.30
CA TYR A 17 -12.77 -0.52 -6.52
C TYR A 17 -12.24 -1.44 -7.60
N TYR A 18 -13.14 -2.09 -8.33
CA TYR A 18 -12.88 -2.79 -9.59
C TYR A 18 -13.91 -2.34 -10.61
N GLU A 19 -13.48 -1.79 -11.75
CA GLU A 19 -14.39 -1.26 -12.80
C GLU A 19 -15.46 -0.28 -12.27
N ASN A 20 -15.09 0.58 -11.30
CA ASN A 20 -15.97 1.51 -10.56
C ASN A 20 -16.95 0.87 -9.57
N GLU A 21 -16.96 -0.44 -9.42
CA GLU A 21 -17.75 -1.15 -8.41
C GLU A 21 -16.95 -1.36 -7.13
N ILE A 22 -17.60 -1.18 -5.97
CA ILE A 22 -16.99 -1.48 -4.67
C ILE A 22 -16.95 -3.00 -4.52
N VAL A 23 -15.73 -3.55 -4.45
CA VAL A 23 -15.52 -5.00 -4.31
C VAL A 23 -15.10 -5.41 -2.90
N GLY A 24 -14.92 -4.44 -2.01
CA GLY A 24 -14.68 -4.69 -0.59
C GLY A 24 -13.98 -3.54 0.12
N GLU A 25 -13.66 -3.78 1.37
CA GLU A 25 -12.83 -2.91 2.19
C GLU A 25 -11.55 -3.63 2.56
N TYR A 26 -10.45 -2.88 2.50
CA TYR A 26 -9.16 -3.31 2.99
C TYR A 26 -8.69 -2.34 4.08
N VAL A 27 -7.75 -2.75 4.91
CA VAL A 27 -7.14 -1.88 5.91
C VAL A 27 -5.64 -1.81 5.64
N ALA A 28 -5.15 -0.67 5.19
CA ALA A 28 -3.72 -0.45 5.00
C ALA A 28 -3.01 -0.28 6.34
N ASP A 29 -1.81 -0.86 6.46
CA ASP A 29 -1.07 -0.80 7.72
C ASP A 29 -0.70 0.64 8.08
N ILE A 30 -0.15 1.39 7.12
CA ILE A 30 0.25 2.79 7.32
C ILE A 30 0.04 3.62 6.05
N VAL A 31 -0.52 4.81 6.22
CA VAL A 31 -0.54 5.88 5.21
C VAL A 31 0.22 7.10 5.73
N VAL A 32 1.20 7.58 4.96
CA VAL A 32 2.04 8.73 5.34
C VAL A 32 1.68 9.92 4.47
N GLU A 33 1.34 11.05 5.10
CA GLU A 33 1.04 12.34 4.44
C GLU A 33 -0.06 12.26 3.36
N GLY A 34 -0.88 11.20 3.35
CA GLY A 34 -1.81 10.91 2.25
C GLY A 34 -1.12 10.68 0.90
N LYS A 35 0.18 10.35 0.89
CA LYS A 35 1.04 10.29 -0.30
C LYS A 35 1.78 8.97 -0.48
N VAL A 36 1.92 8.18 0.58
CA VAL A 36 2.62 6.89 0.54
C VAL A 36 1.84 5.86 1.35
N ILE A 37 1.58 4.70 0.74
CA ILE A 37 1.07 3.51 1.45
C ILE A 37 2.25 2.60 1.81
N LEU A 38 2.32 2.16 3.07
CA LEU A 38 3.25 1.14 3.52
C LEU A 38 2.47 -0.12 3.91
N GLU A 39 2.92 -1.25 3.39
CA GLU A 39 2.38 -2.58 3.67
C GLU A 39 3.49 -3.44 4.30
N LEU A 40 3.24 -3.91 5.51
CA LEU A 40 4.16 -4.70 6.30
C LEU A 40 3.76 -6.17 6.19
N LYS A 41 4.74 -7.04 5.91
CA LYS A 41 4.52 -8.50 5.85
C LYS A 41 5.55 -9.21 6.73
N ALA A 42 5.19 -10.40 7.19
CA ALA A 42 6.07 -11.32 7.92
C ALA A 42 6.01 -12.70 7.28
N VAL A 43 6.39 -12.78 6.01
CA VAL A 43 6.26 -13.99 5.16
C VAL A 43 7.63 -14.49 4.72
N LYS A 44 7.71 -15.75 4.28
CA LYS A 44 8.97 -16.32 3.77
C LYS A 44 9.54 -15.50 2.61
N GLU A 45 8.69 -15.10 1.68
CA GLU A 45 9.05 -14.25 0.54
C GLU A 45 7.85 -13.43 0.03
N LEU A 46 8.14 -12.25 -0.52
CA LEU A 46 7.15 -11.46 -1.26
C LEU A 46 6.85 -12.09 -2.62
N THR A 47 5.63 -12.59 -2.77
CA THR A 47 5.06 -13.05 -4.04
C THR A 47 4.34 -11.92 -4.79
N GLU A 48 4.00 -12.18 -6.06
CA GLU A 48 3.29 -11.25 -6.95
C GLU A 48 1.91 -10.83 -6.41
N ILE A 49 1.23 -11.69 -5.66
CA ILE A 49 -0.09 -11.36 -5.09
C ILE A 49 -0.02 -10.15 -4.15
N HIS A 50 1.06 -10.02 -3.36
CA HIS A 50 1.26 -8.87 -2.49
C HIS A 50 1.47 -7.58 -3.30
N GLU A 51 2.16 -7.68 -4.43
CA GLU A 51 2.41 -6.55 -5.32
C GLU A 51 1.13 -6.09 -6.02
N VAL A 52 0.33 -7.02 -6.54
CA VAL A 52 -0.97 -6.74 -7.15
C VAL A 52 -1.92 -6.12 -6.13
N GLN A 53 -1.93 -6.66 -4.91
CA GLN A 53 -2.70 -6.11 -3.79
C GLN A 53 -2.33 -4.64 -3.55
N LEU A 54 -1.03 -4.32 -3.41
CA LEU A 54 -0.57 -2.95 -3.22
C LEU A 54 -0.97 -2.04 -4.40
N VAL A 55 -0.82 -2.50 -5.64
CA VAL A 55 -1.23 -1.72 -6.83
C VAL A 55 -2.73 -1.41 -6.83
N ASN A 56 -3.56 -2.34 -6.39
CA ASN A 56 -5.01 -2.09 -6.27
C ASN A 56 -5.31 -0.98 -5.26
N TYR A 57 -4.56 -0.87 -4.16
CA TYR A 57 -4.72 0.23 -3.21
C TYR A 57 -4.27 1.56 -3.77
N LEU A 58 -3.16 1.59 -4.50
CA LEU A 58 -2.72 2.80 -5.19
C LEU A 58 -3.78 3.31 -6.17
N LYS A 59 -4.42 2.40 -6.91
CA LYS A 59 -5.55 2.73 -7.80
C LYS A 59 -6.76 3.24 -7.03
N ALA A 60 -7.18 2.52 -5.99
CA ALA A 60 -8.41 2.81 -5.26
C ALA A 60 -8.34 4.11 -4.44
N THR A 61 -7.17 4.43 -3.89
CA THR A 61 -6.94 5.65 -3.11
C THR A 61 -6.49 6.83 -3.96
N GLY A 62 -6.02 6.57 -5.19
CA GLY A 62 -5.28 7.55 -5.97
C GLY A 62 -3.94 7.95 -5.36
N ILE A 63 -3.38 7.18 -4.42
CA ILE A 63 -2.01 7.39 -3.94
C ILE A 63 -1.03 6.80 -4.95
N GLU A 64 0.06 7.51 -5.24
CA GLU A 64 0.96 7.15 -6.34
C GLU A 64 2.08 6.21 -5.92
N VAL A 65 2.48 6.21 -4.64
CA VAL A 65 3.64 5.44 -4.15
C VAL A 65 3.23 4.44 -3.08
N GLY A 66 3.64 3.19 -3.29
CA GLY A 66 3.46 2.11 -2.34
C GLY A 66 4.78 1.40 -2.02
N LEU A 67 4.98 1.00 -0.77
CA LEU A 67 6.10 0.17 -0.33
C LEU A 67 5.61 -1.11 0.34
N LEU A 68 6.08 -2.26 -0.14
CA LEU A 68 6.00 -3.54 0.56
C LEU A 68 7.29 -3.75 1.34
N LEU A 69 7.15 -3.93 2.65
CA LEU A 69 8.24 -4.19 3.58
C LEU A 69 8.01 -5.55 4.24
N ASN A 70 8.79 -6.55 3.83
CA ASN A 70 8.72 -7.88 4.45
C ASN A 70 9.83 -8.04 5.49
N PHE A 71 9.47 -8.48 6.69
CA PHE A 71 10.36 -8.76 7.81
C PHE A 71 10.37 -10.24 8.22
N GLY A 72 9.92 -11.16 7.35
CA GLY A 72 9.94 -12.59 7.60
C GLY A 72 11.35 -13.19 7.56
N HIS A 73 11.60 -14.12 6.62
CA HIS A 73 12.89 -14.83 6.57
C HIS A 73 14.08 -13.89 6.29
N SER A 74 13.86 -12.81 5.55
CA SER A 74 14.85 -11.77 5.26
C SER A 74 14.15 -10.46 4.98
N VAL A 75 14.84 -9.32 5.18
CA VAL A 75 14.28 -8.01 4.83
C VAL A 75 14.14 -7.91 3.31
N GLN A 76 12.92 -7.72 2.82
CA GLN A 76 12.64 -7.45 1.41
C GLN A 76 11.86 -6.16 1.28
N ILE A 77 12.24 -5.34 0.30
CA ILE A 77 11.60 -4.06 0.01
C ILE A 77 11.22 -4.04 -1.47
N LYS A 78 9.94 -3.82 -1.77
CA LYS A 78 9.48 -3.54 -3.14
C LYS A 78 8.75 -2.20 -3.20
N ARG A 79 9.12 -1.37 -4.17
CA ARG A 79 8.47 -0.09 -4.45
C ARG A 79 7.56 -0.22 -5.67
N LYS A 80 6.32 0.25 -5.55
CA LYS A 80 5.37 0.39 -6.66
C LYS A 80 5.04 1.86 -6.87
N VAL A 81 4.89 2.21 -8.14
CA VAL A 81 4.48 3.54 -8.58
C VAL A 81 3.28 3.36 -9.48
N PHE A 82 2.16 3.99 -9.10
CA PHE A 82 0.97 4.13 -9.92
C PHE A 82 0.96 5.56 -10.46
N ASP A 83 1.22 5.69 -11.75
CA ASP A 83 1.20 6.97 -12.44
C ASP A 83 -0.21 7.21 -12.98
N LYS A 84 -0.88 8.25 -12.46
CA LYS A 84 -2.24 8.64 -12.89
C LYS A 84 -2.30 9.11 -14.35
N ILE A 85 -1.14 9.35 -14.97
CA ILE A 85 -1.03 9.95 -16.31
C ILE A 85 -0.95 8.88 -17.42
N LYS A 86 -0.98 7.58 -17.11
CA LYS A 86 -1.05 6.56 -18.17
C LYS A 86 -2.46 6.45 -18.74
N PRO A 87 -2.61 6.50 -20.09
CA PRO A 87 -3.89 6.57 -20.79
C PRO A 87 -4.76 5.34 -20.59
#